data_AF-A0A7S3ZGL6-F1
#
_entry.id   AF-A0A7S3ZGL6-F1
#
_cell.length_a   1.000
_cell.length_b   1.000
_cell.length_c   1.000
_cell.angle_alpha   90.00
_cell.angle_beta   90.00
_cell.angle_gamma   90.00
#
_symmetry.space_group_name_H-M   'P 1'
#
loop_
_entity.id
_entity.type
_entity.pdbx_description
1 polymer ?
#
loop_
_entity_poly.entity_id
_entity_poly.type
_entity_poly.pdbx_seq_one_letter_code
_entity_poly.pdbx_strand_id
1 'polypeptide(L)'
;QQIDRFPPDTSLGARHSQIKDYLYPVPMTRPDGIANGRHIWEKMWRGWKLVGDRFRHEAEWFVKADLDTFVAVENMRAFLSHLNPDDPYYFGHTLFHDWGRHNLVFNSGTCYVLSRESLRRLTIRLDRIETDRKFTYQCGD
;
A
#
# COMPACT_ATOMS: atom_id res chain seq x y z
N GLN A 1 -24.45 3.97 -2.56
CA GLN A 1 -24.06 4.10 -3.99
C GLN A 1 -22.63 3.61 -4.13
N GLN A 2 -22.38 2.85 -5.20
CA GLN A 2 -21.16 2.12 -5.58
C GLN A 2 -20.54 1.19 -4.53
N ILE A 3 -21.11 -0.01 -4.47
CA ILE A 3 -20.36 -1.22 -4.13
C ILE A 3 -19.60 -1.53 -5.42
N ASP A 4 -18.28 -1.50 -5.42
CA ASP A 4 -17.52 -2.22 -6.44
C ASP A 4 -17.91 -3.68 -6.29
N ARG A 5 -18.88 -4.09 -7.12
CA ARG A 5 -19.38 -5.45 -7.14
C ARG A 5 -18.21 -6.30 -7.61
N PHE A 6 -17.64 -7.09 -6.72
CA PHE A 6 -17.05 -8.35 -7.17
C PHE A 6 -18.12 -9.07 -8.01
N PRO A 7 -17.82 -9.48 -9.25
CA PRO A 7 -18.82 -10.02 -10.15
C PRO A 7 -19.49 -11.28 -9.55
N PRO A 8 -20.79 -11.49 -9.79
CA PRO A 8 -21.59 -12.52 -9.10
C PRO A 8 -21.38 -13.97 -9.61
N ASP A 9 -20.28 -14.30 -10.27
CA ASP A 9 -20.03 -15.67 -10.77
C ASP A 9 -18.97 -16.42 -9.94
N THR A 10 -19.38 -17.58 -9.45
CA THR A 10 -18.80 -18.31 -8.32
C THR A 10 -18.22 -19.64 -8.80
N SER A 11 -17.19 -19.60 -9.65
CA SER A 11 -16.35 -20.78 -9.89
C SER A 11 -14.87 -20.44 -9.68
N LEU A 12 -14.13 -21.34 -9.01
CA LEU A 12 -12.73 -21.12 -8.61
C LEU A 12 -11.81 -20.81 -9.81
N GLY A 13 -12.13 -21.39 -10.98
CA GLY A 13 -11.42 -21.18 -12.24
C GLY A 13 -11.68 -19.82 -12.88
N ALA A 14 -12.91 -19.31 -12.84
CA ALA A 14 -13.25 -17.98 -13.34
C ALA A 14 -12.65 -16.85 -12.47
N ARG A 15 -12.48 -17.08 -11.16
CA ARG A 15 -11.78 -16.15 -10.27
C ARG A 15 -10.33 -15.93 -10.69
N HIS A 16 -9.64 -16.98 -11.17
CA HIS A 16 -8.21 -16.89 -11.46
C HIS A 16 -7.88 -16.10 -12.74
N SER A 17 -8.78 -16.11 -13.74
CA SER A 17 -8.64 -15.28 -14.95
C SER A 17 -8.96 -13.82 -14.66
N GLN A 18 -10.04 -13.55 -13.92
CA GLN A 18 -10.47 -12.19 -13.58
C GLN A 18 -9.52 -11.48 -12.62
N ILE A 19 -8.85 -12.19 -11.70
CA ILE A 19 -7.85 -11.58 -10.81
C ILE A 19 -6.72 -10.92 -11.61
N LYS A 20 -6.33 -11.49 -12.75
CA LYS A 20 -5.24 -10.93 -13.59
C LYS A 20 -5.57 -9.54 -14.12
N ASP A 21 -6.84 -9.23 -14.33
CA ASP A 21 -7.28 -7.91 -14.80
C ASP A 21 -7.08 -6.82 -13.74
N TYR A 22 -6.97 -7.22 -12.46
CA TYR A 22 -6.69 -6.35 -11.32
C TYR A 22 -5.25 -6.47 -10.80
N LEU A 23 -4.40 -7.30 -11.44
CA LEU A 23 -3.00 -7.43 -11.09
C LEU A 23 -2.15 -6.42 -11.86
N TYR A 24 -1.55 -5.48 -11.13
CA TYR A 24 -0.59 -4.53 -11.69
C TYR A 24 0.83 -4.97 -11.35
N PRO A 25 1.58 -5.59 -12.30
CA PRO A 25 2.94 -6.00 -12.03
C PRO A 25 3.81 -4.78 -11.78
N VAL A 26 4.49 -4.77 -10.63
CA VAL A 26 5.49 -3.76 -10.30
C VAL A 26 6.84 -4.29 -10.79
N PRO A 27 7.46 -3.67 -11.82
CA PRO A 27 8.75 -4.12 -12.30
C PRO A 27 9.80 -3.92 -11.20
N MET A 28 10.40 -5.01 -10.76
CA MET A 28 11.52 -5.01 -9.82
C MET A 28 12.81 -5.24 -10.61
N THR A 29 13.25 -4.23 -11.35
CA THR A 29 14.55 -4.28 -12.03
C THR A 29 15.63 -3.73 -11.11
N ARG A 30 16.49 -4.63 -10.63
CA ARG A 30 17.75 -4.21 -10.02
C ARG A 30 18.84 -4.06 -11.09
N PRO A 31 19.78 -3.13 -10.90
CA PRO A 31 21.03 -3.11 -11.65
C PRO A 31 21.95 -4.30 -11.35
N ASP A 32 21.76 -5.01 -10.22
CA ASP A 32 22.71 -5.99 -9.67
C ASP A 32 22.43 -7.47 -10.04
N GLY A 33 21.30 -7.78 -10.66
CA GLY A 33 20.93 -9.14 -11.11
C GLY A 33 20.64 -10.17 -10.01
N ILE A 34 20.60 -9.80 -8.71
CA ILE A 34 20.47 -10.79 -7.62
C ILE A 34 18.99 -11.03 -7.27
N ALA A 35 18.42 -12.15 -7.71
CA ALA A 35 17.00 -12.48 -7.53
C ALA A 35 16.55 -12.77 -6.08
N ASN A 36 17.46 -13.01 -5.13
CA ASN A 36 17.12 -13.78 -3.91
C ASN A 36 17.01 -12.96 -2.59
N GLY A 37 16.88 -11.64 -2.65
CA GLY A 37 16.71 -10.80 -1.44
C GLY A 37 15.24 -10.50 -1.10
N ARG A 38 14.88 -10.52 0.19
CA ARG A 38 13.58 -10.01 0.69
C ARG A 38 13.59 -8.48 0.72
N HIS A 39 13.45 -7.85 -0.44
CA HIS A 39 13.39 -6.38 -0.56
C HIS A 39 11.99 -5.87 -0.29
N ILE A 40 11.52 -6.08 0.93
CA ILE A 40 10.16 -5.69 1.36
C ILE A 40 10.00 -4.18 1.17
N TRP A 41 11.00 -3.38 1.56
CA TRP A 41 10.97 -1.93 1.35
C TRP A 41 10.76 -1.56 -0.13
N GLU A 42 11.51 -2.18 -1.06
CA GLU A 42 11.39 -1.89 -2.49
C GLU A 42 10.00 -2.22 -3.04
N LYS A 43 9.48 -3.39 -2.67
CA LYS A 43 8.11 -3.80 -3.01
C LYS A 43 7.09 -2.79 -2.51
N MET A 44 7.25 -2.35 -1.25
CA MET A 44 6.32 -1.44 -0.61
C MET A 44 6.32 -0.07 -1.27
N TRP A 45 7.48 0.58 -1.43
CA TRP A 45 7.50 1.95 -1.94
C TRP A 45 7.11 2.00 -3.43
N ARG A 46 7.54 1.03 -4.25
CA ARG A 46 7.14 0.97 -5.66
C ARG A 46 5.65 0.67 -5.82
N GLY A 47 5.09 -0.20 -4.97
CA GLY A 47 3.66 -0.49 -4.94
C GLY A 47 2.85 0.76 -4.60
N TRP A 48 3.23 1.47 -3.53
CA TRP A 48 2.56 2.72 -3.16
C TRP A 48 2.69 3.81 -4.20
N LYS A 49 3.84 3.91 -4.87
CA LYS A 49 4.01 4.84 -5.99
C LYS A 49 3.06 4.50 -7.15
N LEU A 50 3.00 3.23 -7.56
CA LEU A 50 2.08 2.79 -8.62
C LEU A 50 0.63 3.14 -8.29
N VAL A 51 0.21 2.88 -7.04
CA VAL A 51 -1.13 3.22 -6.57
C VAL A 51 -1.36 4.73 -6.56
N GLY A 52 -0.38 5.49 -6.08
CA GLY A 52 -0.42 6.95 -6.07
C GLY A 52 -0.48 7.58 -7.46
N ASP A 53 0.23 7.03 -8.43
CA ASP A 53 0.30 7.60 -9.78
C ASP A 53 -0.96 7.29 -10.60
N ARG A 54 -1.56 6.10 -10.41
CA ARG A 54 -2.70 5.64 -11.21
C ARG A 54 -4.04 5.85 -10.53
N PHE A 55 -4.16 5.44 -9.28
CA PHE A 55 -5.45 5.24 -8.61
C PHE A 55 -5.78 6.29 -7.55
N ARG A 56 -4.89 7.26 -7.27
CA ARG A 56 -5.13 8.25 -6.20
C ARG A 56 -6.43 9.05 -6.34
N HIS A 57 -6.95 9.17 -7.55
CA HIS A 57 -8.19 9.90 -7.86
C HIS A 57 -9.40 8.98 -8.01
N GLU A 58 -9.21 7.66 -7.97
CA GLU A 58 -10.26 6.66 -8.15
C GLU A 58 -10.83 6.17 -6.82
N ALA A 59 -10.15 6.43 -5.71
CA ALA A 59 -10.58 6.03 -4.37
C ALA A 59 -10.28 7.10 -3.31
N GLU A 60 -10.98 6.98 -2.18
CA GLU A 60 -10.84 7.87 -1.02
C GLU A 60 -9.90 7.28 0.05
N TRP A 61 -9.85 5.95 0.12
CA TRP A 61 -9.14 5.18 1.13
C TRP A 61 -8.37 4.04 0.48
N PHE A 62 -7.12 3.85 0.90
CA PHE A 62 -6.21 2.85 0.34
C PHE A 62 -5.72 1.95 1.45
N VAL A 63 -5.75 0.63 1.21
CA VAL A 63 -5.39 -0.37 2.22
C VAL A 63 -4.25 -1.22 1.69
N LYS A 64 -3.21 -1.40 2.50
CA LYS A 64 -2.28 -2.50 2.33
C LYS A 64 -2.72 -3.64 3.23
N ALA A 65 -2.71 -4.87 2.71
CA ALA A 65 -2.92 -6.10 3.47
C ALA A 65 -1.95 -7.18 2.96
N ASP A 66 -1.46 -8.05 3.86
CA ASP A 66 -0.67 -9.22 3.48
C ASP A 66 -1.55 -10.41 3.07
N LEU A 67 -0.95 -11.43 2.46
CA LEU A 67 -1.64 -12.62 1.95
C LEU A 67 -2.30 -13.48 3.04
N ASP A 68 -1.90 -13.28 4.30
CA ASP A 68 -2.40 -13.96 5.49
C ASP A 68 -3.30 -13.06 6.35
N THR A 69 -3.76 -11.92 5.81
CA THR A 69 -4.57 -10.94 6.54
C THR A 69 -6.02 -10.93 6.10
N PHE A 70 -6.92 -10.98 7.07
CA PHE A 70 -8.35 -10.80 6.87
C PHE A 70 -8.76 -9.36 7.24
N VAL A 71 -9.54 -8.72 6.36
CA VAL A 71 -10.07 -7.37 6.58
C VAL A 71 -11.60 -7.44 6.60
N ALA A 72 -12.22 -7.09 7.74
CA ALA A 72 -13.66 -6.90 7.84
C ALA A 72 -14.06 -5.55 7.20
N VAL A 73 -14.38 -5.58 5.90
CA VAL A 73 -14.59 -4.38 5.07
C VAL A 73 -15.75 -3.52 5.57
N GLU A 74 -16.83 -4.12 6.06
CA GLU A 74 -18.02 -3.41 6.55
C GLU A 74 -17.69 -2.55 7.77
N ASN A 75 -16.95 -3.11 8.73
CA ASN A 75 -16.51 -2.40 9.93
C ASN A 75 -15.55 -1.27 9.56
N MET A 76 -14.63 -1.52 8.63
CA MET A 76 -13.71 -0.51 8.13
C MET A 76 -14.46 0.64 7.45
N ARG A 77 -15.43 0.35 6.57
CA ARG A 77 -16.25 1.37 5.92
C ARG A 77 -17.07 2.18 6.92
N ALA A 78 -17.65 1.52 7.93
CA ALA A 78 -18.39 2.21 8.98
C ALA A 78 -17.48 3.19 9.74
N PHE A 79 -16.29 2.75 10.14
CA PHE A 79 -15.30 3.60 10.81
C PHE A 79 -14.86 4.80 9.95
N LEU A 80 -14.52 4.56 8.68
CA LEU A 80 -14.02 5.59 7.78
C LEU A 80 -15.10 6.57 7.31
N SER A 81 -16.38 6.20 7.37
CA SER A 81 -17.49 7.05 6.89
C SER A 81 -17.64 8.38 7.62
N HIS A 82 -17.07 8.49 8.83
CA HIS A 82 -17.10 9.69 9.66
C HIS A 82 -15.91 10.63 9.46
N LEU A 83 -14.96 10.27 8.59
CA LEU A 83 -13.70 10.98 8.41
C LEU A 83 -13.62 11.62 7.03
N ASN A 84 -13.01 12.80 6.94
CA ASN A 84 -12.76 13.45 5.66
C ASN A 84 -11.51 12.83 4.97
N PRO A 85 -11.64 12.18 3.80
CA PRO A 85 -10.49 11.56 3.13
C PRO A 85 -9.44 12.57 2.63
N ASP A 86 -9.76 13.86 2.59
CA ASP A 86 -8.83 14.93 2.23
C ASP A 86 -7.98 15.41 3.43
N ASP A 87 -8.20 14.85 4.62
CA ASP A 87 -7.30 15.01 5.77
C ASP A 87 -6.21 13.90 5.77
N PRO A 88 -5.01 14.15 6.31
CA PRO A 88 -3.88 13.23 6.22
C PRO A 88 -3.94 12.10 7.28
N TYR A 89 -4.90 11.20 7.15
CA TYR A 89 -5.04 10.03 8.02
C TYR A 89 -4.13 8.86 7.62
N TYR A 90 -3.53 8.23 8.62
CA TYR A 90 -2.74 7.01 8.50
C TYR A 90 -3.04 6.08 9.68
N PHE A 91 -3.86 5.06 9.44
CA PHE A 91 -4.36 4.14 10.47
C PHE A 91 -3.71 2.76 10.39
N GLY A 92 -3.57 2.10 11.53
CA GLY A 92 -3.09 0.73 11.64
C GLY A 92 -2.59 0.44 13.05
N HIS A 93 -1.81 -0.63 13.19
CA HIS A 93 -1.17 -0.94 14.46
C HIS A 93 0.10 -0.11 14.65
N THR A 94 -0.03 1.01 15.37
CA THR A 94 1.06 1.95 15.57
C THR A 94 2.10 1.40 16.54
N LEU A 95 3.36 1.34 16.10
CA LEU A 95 4.49 1.03 16.97
C LEU A 95 5.22 2.30 17.41
N PHE A 96 5.61 2.32 18.69
CA PHE A 96 6.27 3.46 19.32
C PHE A 96 7.70 3.16 19.79
N HIS A 97 8.27 1.99 19.45
CA HIS A 97 9.59 1.56 19.96
C HIS A 97 10.74 2.51 19.58
N ASP A 98 10.62 3.21 18.44
CA ASP A 98 11.62 4.17 17.97
C ASP A 98 11.20 5.64 18.12
N TRP A 99 10.04 5.92 18.74
CA TRP A 99 9.54 7.27 18.91
C TRP A 99 10.51 8.14 19.71
N GLY A 100 11.00 7.65 20.86
CA GLY A 100 11.90 8.42 21.73
C GLY A 100 13.30 8.68 21.15
N ARG A 101 13.75 7.89 20.16
CA ARG A 101 15.10 8.00 19.57
C ARG A 101 15.11 8.73 18.24
N HIS A 102 14.14 8.44 17.40
CA HIS A 102 14.12 8.88 16.00
C HIS A 102 12.87 9.69 15.64
N ASN A 103 11.96 9.91 16.59
CA ASN A 103 10.66 10.54 16.36
C ASN A 103 9.88 9.86 15.22
N LEU A 104 10.05 8.54 15.10
CA LEU A 104 9.44 7.72 14.07
C LEU A 104 8.17 7.06 14.62
N VAL A 105 7.05 7.33 13.96
CA VAL A 105 5.80 6.61 14.12
C VAL A 105 5.50 5.90 12.82
N PHE A 106 5.31 4.59 12.88
CA PHE A 106 4.84 3.85 11.73
C PHE A 106 3.81 2.81 12.16
N ASN A 107 2.83 2.57 11.29
CA ASN A 107 1.93 1.45 11.44
C ASN A 107 2.66 0.20 10.95
N SER A 108 2.86 -0.74 11.86
CA SER A 108 3.57 -1.98 11.60
C SER A 108 2.60 -3.12 11.29
N GLY A 109 3.17 -4.21 10.80
CA GLY A 109 2.48 -5.46 10.60
C GLY A 109 1.76 -5.54 9.27
N THR A 110 0.66 -6.27 9.30
CA THR A 110 0.13 -6.86 8.08
C THR A 110 -0.84 -5.96 7.33
N CYS A 111 -1.46 -4.99 8.01
CA CYS A 111 -2.43 -4.09 7.40
C CYS A 111 -2.40 -2.66 7.95
N TYR A 112 -2.55 -1.69 7.06
CA TYR A 112 -2.74 -0.28 7.39
C TYR A 112 -3.50 0.45 6.28
N VAL A 113 -4.11 1.58 6.64
CA VAL A 113 -4.99 2.39 5.80
C VAL A 113 -4.41 3.79 5.62
N LEU A 114 -4.41 4.30 4.40
CA LEU A 114 -4.08 5.66 4.04
C LEU A 114 -5.31 6.38 3.48
N SER A 115 -5.51 7.63 3.86
CA SER A 115 -6.45 8.51 3.17
C SER A 115 -5.87 8.99 1.83
N ARG A 116 -6.74 9.56 0.99
CA ARG A 116 -6.35 10.20 -0.28
C ARG A 116 -5.26 11.25 -0.09
N GLU A 117 -5.40 12.11 0.91
CA GLU A 117 -4.40 13.14 1.19
C GLU A 117 -3.08 12.55 1.70
N SER A 118 -3.12 11.51 2.54
CA SER A 118 -1.91 10.81 2.98
C SER A 118 -1.17 10.16 1.82
N LEU A 119 -1.90 9.50 0.91
CA LEU A 119 -1.31 8.91 -0.29
C LEU A 119 -0.70 9.98 -1.18
N ARG A 120 -1.39 11.12 -1.39
CA ARG A 120 -0.85 12.25 -2.18
C ARG A 120 0.48 12.75 -1.62
N ARG A 121 0.57 12.95 -0.31
CA ARG A 121 1.81 13.39 0.36
C ARG A 121 2.90 12.34 0.25
N LEU A 122 2.56 11.07 0.40
CA LEU A 122 3.49 9.95 0.25
C LEU A 122 4.06 9.91 -1.16
N THR A 123 3.24 9.99 -2.21
CA THR A 123 3.69 9.97 -3.61
C THR A 123 4.72 11.05 -3.88
N ILE A 124 4.46 12.29 -3.44
CA ILE A 124 5.42 13.41 -3.60
C ILE A 124 6.77 13.09 -2.96
N ARG A 125 6.76 12.39 -1.81
CA ARG A 125 7.99 11.98 -1.13
C ARG A 125 8.70 10.85 -1.85
N LEU A 126 7.95 9.90 -2.41
CA LEU A 126 8.45 8.77 -3.19
C LEU A 126 9.06 9.20 -4.52
N ASP A 127 8.50 10.21 -5.18
CA ASP A 127 9.05 10.77 -6.42
C ASP A 127 10.48 11.27 -6.21
N ARG A 128 10.74 11.93 -5.07
CA ARG A 128 12.10 12.37 -4.71
C ARG A 128 13.05 11.17 -4.52
N ILE A 129 12.57 10.09 -3.89
CA ILE A 129 13.38 8.88 -3.66
C ILE A 129 13.76 8.22 -4.99
N GLU A 130 12.83 8.13 -5.93
CA GLU A 130 13.09 7.56 -7.26
C GLU A 130 14.08 8.41 -8.06
N THR A 131 13.90 9.74 -8.05
CA THR A 131 14.74 10.67 -8.80
C THR A 131 16.18 10.68 -8.26
N ASP A 132 16.35 10.62 -6.94
CA ASP A 132 17.66 10.73 -6.32
C ASP A 132 18.54 9.48 -6.51
N ARG A 133 17.98 8.30 -6.87
CA ARG A 133 18.67 6.99 -6.97
C ARG A 133 19.57 6.61 -5.77
N LYS A 134 19.55 7.39 -4.67
CA LYS A 134 20.46 7.28 -3.51
C LYS A 134 19.99 6.31 -2.43
N PHE A 135 18.87 5.61 -2.64
CA PHE A 135 18.26 4.69 -1.68
C PHE A 135 18.24 3.25 -2.20
N THR A 136 19.37 2.74 -2.71
CA THR A 136 19.63 1.29 -2.61
C THR A 136 19.95 1.01 -1.15
N TYR A 137 18.92 0.76 -0.34
CA TYR A 137 19.11 0.27 1.01
C TYR A 137 19.71 -1.14 0.90
N GLN A 138 21.00 -1.29 1.18
CA GLN A 138 21.54 -2.61 1.47
C GLN A 138 20.88 -3.03 2.78
N CYS A 139 20.03 -4.07 2.72
CA CYS A 139 19.60 -4.76 3.93
C CYS A 139 20.88 -5.17 4.65
N GLY A 140 21.14 -4.58 5.83
CA GLY A 140 22.24 -5.02 6.67
C GLY A 140 22.11 -6.52 6.94
N ASP A 141 23.27 -7.17 7.03
CA ASP A 141 23.44 -8.59 7.33
C ASP A 141 22.63 -9.07 8.54
#